data_AF-A0A954IPT4-F1
#
_entry.id   AF-A0A954IPT4-F1
#
_cell.length_a   1.000
_cell.length_b   1.000
_cell.length_c   1.000
_cell.angle_alpha   90.00
_cell.angle_beta   90.00
_cell.angle_gamma   90.00
#
_symmetry.space_group_name_H-M   'P 1'
#
loop_
_entity.id
_entity.type
_entity.pdbx_description
1 polymer ?
#
loop_
_entity_poly.entity_id
_entity_poly.type
_entity_poly.pdbx_seq_one_letter_code
_entity_poly.pdbx_strand_id
1 'polypeptide(L)'
;MMDMAAGKPASSAVANAMTVDVEDYFQVSAFEPHLDRNQWDKHPCRVEANTQRILELFAAHNVRGTFFTLGWIAQRYPQLARKIVDHGHELASHGWEHARVGSQTPAVFREDVSRTRKLLEDISGQAVKGYR
;
A
#
# COMPACT_ATOMS: atom_id res chain seq x y z
N MET A 1 -22.15 -21.08 52.73
CA MET A 1 -22.10 -20.07 51.66
C MET A 1 -20.76 -20.20 50.97
N MET A 2 -20.70 -20.85 49.82
CA MET A 2 -19.51 -20.91 48.97
C MET A 2 -19.72 -19.89 47.85
N ASP A 3 -18.97 -18.80 47.89
CA ASP A 3 -18.98 -17.78 46.85
C ASP A 3 -18.15 -18.30 45.66
N MET A 4 -18.82 -18.64 44.57
CA MET A 4 -18.16 -18.95 43.31
C MET A 4 -17.76 -17.62 42.66
N ALA A 5 -16.48 -17.27 42.76
CA ALA A 5 -15.92 -16.16 42.02
C ALA A 5 -16.05 -16.42 40.51
N ALA A 6 -16.95 -15.69 39.86
CA ALA A 6 -17.09 -15.66 38.42
C ALA A 6 -15.77 -15.19 37.79
N GLY A 7 -15.13 -16.06 37.01
CA GLY A 7 -13.91 -15.74 36.27
C GLY A 7 -14.15 -14.56 35.33
N LYS A 8 -13.21 -13.59 35.32
CA LYS A 8 -13.23 -12.47 34.37
C LYS A 8 -13.31 -12.99 32.93
N PRO A 9 -14.19 -12.46 32.08
CA PRO A 9 -14.21 -12.83 30.66
C PRO A 9 -12.87 -12.43 30.02
N ALA A 10 -12.30 -13.32 29.23
CA ALA A 10 -11.12 -13.03 28.43
C ALA A 10 -11.40 -11.79 27.56
N SER A 11 -10.55 -10.77 27.66
CA SER A 11 -10.60 -9.59 26.81
C SER A 11 -10.57 -10.05 25.34
N SER A 12 -11.59 -9.70 24.56
CA SER A 12 -11.55 -9.88 23.12
C SER A 12 -10.31 -9.16 22.60
N ALA A 13 -9.40 -9.89 21.95
CA ALA A 13 -8.19 -9.30 21.40
C ALA A 13 -8.55 -8.12 20.49
N VAL A 14 -7.85 -6.99 20.65
CA VAL A 14 -8.07 -5.79 19.83
C VAL A 14 -7.75 -6.14 18.38
N ALA A 15 -8.69 -5.88 17.47
CA ALA A 15 -8.45 -5.98 16.04
C ALA A 15 -7.61 -4.77 15.58
N ASN A 16 -6.41 -5.02 15.08
CA ASN A 16 -5.52 -3.99 14.54
C ASN A 16 -5.55 -4.03 13.01
N ALA A 17 -5.47 -2.85 12.38
CA ALA A 17 -5.29 -2.73 10.94
C ALA A 17 -3.87 -2.23 10.64
N MET A 18 -3.19 -2.88 9.71
CA MET A 18 -1.84 -2.50 9.27
C MET A 18 -1.86 -2.18 7.78
N THR A 19 -1.31 -1.03 7.41
CA THR A 19 -1.26 -0.55 6.03
C THR A 19 0.12 -0.06 5.68
N VAL A 20 0.53 -0.23 4.44
CA VAL A 20 1.84 0.20 3.93
C VAL A 20 1.62 0.99 2.65
N ASP A 21 2.18 2.19 2.56
CA ASP A 21 2.25 2.92 1.30
C ASP A 21 3.48 2.44 0.52
N VAL A 22 3.27 1.99 -0.70
CA VAL A 22 4.31 1.48 -1.60
C VAL A 22 4.63 2.57 -2.61
N GLU A 23 5.51 3.46 -2.15
CA GLU A 23 6.07 4.59 -2.86
C GLU A 23 7.55 4.76 -2.49
N ASP A 24 8.32 5.45 -3.32
CA ASP A 24 9.72 5.73 -3.03
C ASP A 24 9.92 7.10 -2.37
N TYR A 25 11.11 7.31 -1.79
CA TYR A 25 11.39 8.51 -0.98
C TYR A 25 11.25 9.82 -1.77
N PHE A 26 11.37 9.80 -3.10
CA PHE A 26 11.24 10.99 -3.93
C PHE A 26 9.77 11.30 -4.32
N GLN A 27 8.84 10.40 -3.98
CA GLN A 27 7.42 10.52 -4.31
C GLN A 27 6.58 11.06 -3.16
N VAL A 28 7.09 10.95 -1.93
CA VAL A 28 6.38 11.43 -0.73
C VAL A 28 6.19 12.95 -0.76
N SER A 29 5.04 13.42 -0.27
CA SER A 29 4.66 14.85 -0.31
C SER A 29 5.65 15.78 0.40
N ALA A 30 6.45 15.28 1.35
CA ALA A 30 7.45 16.06 2.06
C ALA A 30 8.60 16.56 1.15
N PHE A 31 8.89 15.85 0.06
CA PHE A 31 9.94 16.24 -0.90
C PHE A 31 9.40 16.89 -2.18
N GLU A 32 8.08 17.01 -2.34
CA GLU A 32 7.44 17.65 -3.50
C GLU A 32 7.98 19.06 -3.81
N PRO A 33 8.28 19.94 -2.84
CA PRO A 33 8.88 21.25 -3.12
C PRO A 33 10.34 21.20 -3.59
N HIS A 34 11.02 20.06 -3.42
CA HIS A 34 12.45 19.90 -3.61
C HIS A 34 12.82 18.97 -4.77
N LEU A 35 11.92 18.07 -5.15
CA LEU A 35 12.14 17.06 -6.19
C LEU A 35 11.05 17.15 -7.24
N ASP A 36 11.42 17.60 -8.44
CA ASP A 36 10.54 17.65 -9.60
C ASP A 36 10.19 16.22 -10.04
N ARG A 37 8.90 15.96 -10.28
CA ARG A 37 8.39 14.67 -10.76
C ARG A 37 9.02 14.25 -12.09
N ASN A 38 9.37 15.22 -12.94
CA ASN A 38 10.07 14.95 -14.21
C ASN A 38 11.49 14.39 -14.02
N GLN A 39 12.02 14.41 -12.80
CA GLN A 39 13.34 13.91 -12.45
C GLN A 39 13.29 12.59 -11.68
N TRP A 40 12.11 12.03 -11.40
CA TRP A 40 11.96 10.79 -10.64
C TRP A 40 12.76 9.62 -11.21
N ASP A 41 12.79 9.46 -12.54
CA ASP A 41 13.57 8.40 -13.20
C ASP A 41 15.09 8.55 -13.02
N LYS A 42 15.58 9.70 -12.54
CA LYS A 42 17.01 9.93 -12.25
C LYS A 42 17.39 9.53 -10.83
N HIS A 43 16.41 9.26 -9.96
CA HIS A 43 16.66 8.90 -8.58
C HIS A 43 16.76 7.38 -8.40
N PRO A 44 17.70 6.88 -7.58
CA PRO A 44 17.81 5.46 -7.32
C PRO A 44 16.56 4.96 -6.60
N CYS A 45 15.86 4.01 -7.21
CA CYS A 45 14.73 3.37 -6.57
C CYS A 45 15.20 2.42 -5.46
N ARG A 46 14.53 2.49 -4.31
CA ARG A 46 14.77 1.69 -3.11
C ARG A 46 13.53 0.87 -2.72
N VAL A 47 12.39 1.16 -3.34
CA VAL A 47 11.08 0.56 -3.02
C VAL A 47 11.13 -0.97 -2.98
N GLU A 48 11.71 -1.64 -3.98
CA GLU A 48 11.73 -3.12 -4.01
C GLU A 48 12.42 -3.73 -2.80
N ALA A 49 13.63 -3.25 -2.48
CA ALA A 49 14.41 -3.76 -1.36
C ALA A 49 13.77 -3.43 0.00
N ASN A 50 13.12 -2.27 0.11
CA ASN A 50 12.44 -1.86 1.34
C ASN A 50 11.15 -2.65 1.57
N THR A 51 10.32 -2.77 0.53
CA THR A 51 9.09 -3.58 0.59
C THR A 51 9.42 -5.05 0.85
N GLN A 52 10.48 -5.61 0.26
CA GLN A 52 10.93 -6.97 0.55
C GLN A 52 11.22 -7.18 2.05
N ARG A 53 11.92 -6.24 2.70
CA ARG A 53 12.17 -6.30 4.16
C ARG A 53 10.89 -6.24 4.98
N ILE A 54 9.92 -5.44 4.56
CA ILE A 54 8.60 -5.36 5.21
C ILE A 54 7.85 -6.69 5.07
N LEU A 55 7.85 -7.30 3.89
CA LEU A 55 7.23 -8.61 3.65
C LEU A 55 7.87 -9.70 4.52
N GLU A 56 9.19 -9.71 4.63
CA GLU A 56 9.93 -10.64 5.50
C GLU A 56 9.56 -10.46 6.98
N LEU A 57 9.49 -9.21 7.46
CA LEU A 57 9.06 -8.91 8.82
C LEU A 57 7.61 -9.34 9.07
N PHE A 58 6.71 -9.07 8.13
CA PHE A 58 5.30 -9.47 8.26
C PHE A 58 5.16 -11.00 8.29
N ALA A 59 5.89 -11.71 7.44
CA ALA A 59 5.93 -13.17 7.45
C ALA A 59 6.45 -13.72 8.78
N ALA A 60 7.54 -13.17 9.31
CA ALA A 60 8.12 -13.59 10.59
C ALA A 60 7.17 -13.40 11.79
N HIS A 61 6.25 -12.42 11.70
CA HIS A 61 5.28 -12.10 12.75
C HIS A 61 3.85 -12.54 12.44
N ASN A 62 3.63 -13.29 11.35
CA ASN A 62 2.31 -13.72 10.89
C ASN A 62 1.30 -12.54 10.77
N VAL A 63 1.79 -11.41 10.27
CA VAL A 63 1.00 -10.19 10.03
C VAL A 63 0.53 -10.17 8.59
N ARG A 64 -0.73 -9.78 8.37
CA ARG A 64 -1.25 -9.39 7.05
C ARG A 64 -1.63 -7.92 7.08
N GLY A 65 -1.48 -7.25 5.95
CA GLY A 65 -1.85 -5.85 5.79
C GLY A 65 -2.32 -5.52 4.39
N THR A 66 -2.65 -4.25 4.20
CA THR A 66 -3.05 -3.67 2.91
C THR A 66 -1.92 -2.79 2.39
N PHE A 67 -1.48 -3.03 1.16
CA PHE A 67 -0.39 -2.32 0.51
C PHE A 67 -0.96 -1.38 -0.54
N PHE A 68 -1.01 -0.10 -0.22
CA PHE A 68 -1.46 0.96 -1.12
C PHE A 68 -0.32 1.29 -2.08
N THR A 69 -0.44 0.86 -3.34
CA THR A 69 0.66 0.92 -4.31
C THR A 69 0.41 1.96 -5.38
N LEU A 70 1.41 2.79 -5.65
CA LEU A 70 1.36 3.75 -6.76
C LEU A 70 1.38 3.04 -8.11
N GLY A 71 0.58 3.53 -9.06
CA GLY A 71 0.61 3.07 -10.44
C GLY A 71 1.98 3.22 -11.09
N TRP A 72 2.70 4.31 -10.79
CA TRP A 72 4.08 4.54 -11.25
C TRP A 72 5.03 3.41 -10.82
N ILE A 73 4.90 2.95 -9.57
CA ILE A 73 5.71 1.87 -9.00
C ILE A 73 5.30 0.53 -9.61
N ALA A 74 4.00 0.24 -9.64
CA ALA A 74 3.49 -1.02 -10.20
C ALA A 74 3.85 -1.20 -11.69
N GLN A 75 3.87 -0.12 -12.46
CA GLN A 75 4.25 -0.15 -13.87
C GLN A 75 5.72 -0.55 -14.05
N ARG A 76 6.62 -0.02 -13.21
CA ARG A 76 8.06 -0.26 -13.30
C ARG A 76 8.49 -1.55 -12.63
N TYR A 77 7.80 -1.94 -11.56
CA TYR A 77 8.12 -3.08 -10.72
C TYR A 77 6.91 -4.02 -10.58
N PRO A 78 6.38 -4.59 -11.68
CA PRO A 78 5.18 -5.43 -11.62
C PRO A 78 5.39 -6.69 -10.76
N GLN A 79 6.63 -7.19 -10.68
CA GLN A 79 6.97 -8.32 -9.80
C GLN A 79 6.84 -7.97 -8.32
N LEU A 80 7.00 -6.70 -7.94
CA LEU A 80 6.81 -6.27 -6.56
C LEU A 80 5.34 -6.38 -6.15
N ALA A 81 4.43 -5.92 -7.01
CA ALA A 81 2.98 -6.04 -6.77
C ALA A 81 2.54 -7.51 -6.71
N ARG A 82 3.10 -8.39 -7.55
CA ARG A 82 2.87 -9.84 -7.46
C ARG A 82 3.37 -10.43 -6.14
N LYS A 83 4.60 -10.09 -5.73
CA LYS A 83 5.15 -10.55 -4.44
C LYS A 83 4.28 -10.17 -3.25
N ILE A 84 3.75 -8.95 -3.21
CA ILE A 84 2.84 -8.49 -2.16
C ILE A 84 1.64 -9.46 -2.05
N VAL A 85 1.05 -9.78 -3.20
CA VAL A 85 -0.10 -10.67 -3.29
C VAL A 85 0.25 -12.12 -2.97
N ASP A 86 1.38 -12.62 -3.45
CA ASP A 86 1.88 -13.97 -3.19
C ASP A 86 2.16 -14.21 -1.69
N HIS A 87 2.48 -13.15 -0.94
CA HIS A 87 2.60 -13.18 0.53
C HIS A 87 1.25 -13.08 1.27
N GLY A 88 0.13 -13.06 0.55
CA GLY A 88 -1.21 -13.07 1.11
C GLY A 88 -1.70 -11.72 1.64
N HIS A 89 -1.10 -10.62 1.18
CA HIS A 89 -1.54 -9.26 1.50
C HIS A 89 -2.56 -8.73 0.50
N GLU A 90 -3.36 -7.76 0.92
CA GLU A 90 -4.23 -7.02 0.00
C GLU A 90 -3.39 -6.00 -0.79
N LEU A 91 -3.57 -6.00 -2.11
CA LEU A 91 -3.06 -4.96 -2.99
C LEU A 91 -4.15 -3.90 -3.23
N ALA A 92 -3.86 -2.65 -2.89
CA ALA A 92 -4.77 -1.51 -3.01
C ALA A 92 -4.15 -0.37 -3.83
N SER A 93 -4.98 0.54 -4.33
CA SER A 93 -4.54 1.67 -5.15
C SER A 93 -4.09 2.85 -4.29
N HIS A 94 -2.93 3.44 -4.59
CA HIS A 94 -2.50 4.72 -4.03
C HIS A 94 -2.54 5.89 -5.04
N GLY A 95 -3.25 5.69 -6.14
CA GLY A 95 -3.24 6.61 -7.28
C GLY A 95 -2.00 6.43 -8.15
N TRP A 96 -1.81 7.28 -9.16
CA TRP A 96 -0.74 7.06 -10.15
C TRP A 96 0.62 7.56 -9.66
N GLU A 97 0.70 8.83 -9.26
CA GLU A 97 1.94 9.58 -8.96
C GLU A 97 1.83 10.38 -7.65
N HIS A 98 1.05 9.89 -6.67
CA HIS A 98 0.84 10.56 -5.38
C HIS A 98 0.36 12.03 -5.51
N ALA A 99 -0.45 12.34 -6.53
CA ALA A 99 -1.04 13.66 -6.68
C ALA A 99 -2.14 13.87 -5.63
N ARG A 100 -2.09 14.99 -4.88
CA ARG A 100 -3.13 15.31 -3.89
C ARG A 100 -4.49 15.40 -4.56
N VAL A 101 -5.50 14.70 -4.04
CA VAL A 101 -6.86 14.71 -4.61
C VAL A 101 -7.42 16.13 -4.68
N GLY A 102 -7.16 16.96 -3.67
CA GLY A 102 -7.62 18.35 -3.63
C GLY A 102 -7.02 19.28 -4.69
N SER A 103 -5.94 18.86 -5.36
CA SER A 103 -5.35 19.61 -6.49
C SER A 103 -5.79 19.07 -7.86
N GLN A 104 -6.71 18.11 -7.90
CA GLN A 104 -7.18 17.49 -9.14
C GLN A 104 -8.63 17.89 -9.44
N THR A 105 -8.98 17.92 -10.72
CA THR A 105 -10.39 17.96 -11.10
C THR A 105 -11.02 16.57 -10.93
N PRO A 106 -12.34 16.45 -10.76
CA PRO A 106 -13.01 15.14 -10.67
C PRO A 106 -12.73 14.22 -11.87
N ALA A 107 -12.55 14.78 -13.06
CA ALA A 107 -12.22 14.01 -14.27
C ALA A 107 -10.79 13.43 -14.21
N VAL A 108 -9.81 14.26 -13.82
CA VAL A 108 -8.42 13.84 -13.65
C VAL A 108 -8.31 12.76 -12.57
N PHE A 109 -8.96 12.98 -11.42
CA PHE A 109 -8.97 11.99 -10.33
C PHE A 109 -9.61 10.66 -10.75
N ARG A 110 -10.72 10.71 -11.51
CA ARG A 110 -11.37 9.49 -12.03
C ARG A 110 -10.43 8.73 -12.96
N GLU A 111 -9.72 9.42 -13.85
CA GLU A 111 -8.77 8.79 -14.76
C GLU A 111 -7.60 8.16 -14.00
N ASP A 112 -7.00 8.90 -13.07
CA ASP A 112 -5.90 8.44 -12.20
C ASP A 112 -6.27 7.14 -11.46
N VAL A 113 -7.41 7.14 -10.76
CA VAL A 113 -7.91 5.98 -10.01
C VAL A 113 -8.23 4.82 -10.95
N SER A 114 -8.92 5.08 -12.07
CA SER A 114 -9.36 4.02 -12.98
C SER A 114 -8.17 3.33 -13.66
N ARG A 115 -7.18 4.11 -14.11
CA ARG A 115 -5.95 3.62 -14.72
C ARG A 115 -5.12 2.82 -13.73
N THR A 116 -4.91 3.36 -12.52
CA THR A 116 -4.13 2.69 -11.48
C THR A 116 -4.79 1.38 -11.07
N ARG A 117 -6.10 1.40 -10.81
CA ARG A 117 -6.87 0.20 -10.46
C ARG A 117 -6.72 -0.87 -11.53
N LYS A 118 -6.95 -0.52 -12.79
CA LYS A 118 -6.83 -1.46 -13.91
C LYS A 118 -5.44 -2.09 -13.97
N LEU A 119 -4.38 -1.29 -13.88
CA LEU A 119 -3.01 -1.81 -13.92
C LEU A 119 -2.74 -2.81 -12.80
N LEU A 120 -3.13 -2.48 -11.57
CA LEU A 120 -2.93 -3.34 -10.41
C LEU A 120 -3.73 -4.66 -10.53
N GLU A 121 -4.97 -4.58 -11.00
CA GLU A 121 -5.82 -5.75 -11.29
C GLU A 121 -5.18 -6.64 -12.38
N ASP A 122 -4.69 -6.03 -13.47
CA ASP A 122 -4.04 -6.74 -14.57
C ASP A 122 -2.74 -7.44 -14.12
N ILE A 123 -1.96 -6.83 -13.22
CA ILE A 123 -0.70 -7.40 -12.72
C ILE A 123 -0.95 -8.54 -11.71
N SER A 124 -1.90 -8.34 -10.80
CA SER A 124 -2.12 -9.21 -9.64
C SER A 124 -3.14 -10.32 -9.88
N GLY A 125 -4.03 -10.16 -10.86
CA GLY A 125 -5.18 -11.06 -11.06
C GLY A 125 -6.23 -10.95 -9.95
N GLN A 126 -6.16 -9.94 -9.08
CA GLN A 126 -7.11 -9.72 -7.99
C GLN A 126 -7.84 -8.39 -8.15
N ALA A 127 -9.10 -8.33 -7.69
CA ALA A 127 -9.87 -7.10 -7.68
C ALA A 127 -9.32 -6.11 -6.65
N VAL A 128 -9.11 -4.86 -7.07
CA VAL A 128 -8.60 -3.80 -6.20
C VAL A 128 -9.76 -3.03 -5.59
N LYS A 129 -9.88 -3.12 -4.25
CA LYS A 129 -11.03 -2.59 -3.49
C LYS A 129 -10.71 -1.33 -2.70
N GLY A 130 -9.47 -1.21 -2.22
CA GLY A 130 -9.01 -0.06 -1.46
C GLY A 130 -8.44 1.07 -2.33
N TYR A 131 -8.66 2.30 -1.90
CA TYR A 131 -7.98 3.50 -2.38
C TYR A 131 -7.54 4.34 -1.18
N ARG A 132 -6.34 4.89 -1.21
CA ARG A 132 -5.83 5.86 -0.24
C ARG A 132 -5.03 6.95 -0.94
#